data_AF-A0A382XP21-F1
#
_entry.id   AF-A0A382XP21-F1
#
_cell.length_a   1.000
_cell.length_b   1.000
_cell.length_c   1.000
_cell.angle_alpha   90.00
_cell.angle_beta   90.00
_cell.angle_gamma   90.00
#
_symmetry.space_group_name_H-M   'P 1'
#
loop_
_entity.id
_entity.type
_entity.pdbx_description
1 polymer ?
#
loop_
_entity_poly.entity_id
_entity_poly.type
_entity_poly.pdbx_seq_one_letter_code
_entity_poly.pdbx_strand_id
1 'polypeptide(L)'
;TTTGEIVDITSRQAWEYNKDDQEYWTIPFIEEASDDESEENEDQNDDKRSINFSFDFNNQNDLDDGTDLENITRSGGDKIENIHGFRVRKWTTTLSKGDDRIIIDEWAIKELPLLRLADSLNREIELARGTPDSILNIFRFGKGFSNNETLLDVPGLDSLIEVSGIKPITGDVIKGDVSFFENGESKAGFGSDVIEIYAENFDSLYFNIPEEYERVEVE
;
A
#
# COMPACT_ATOMS: atom_id res chain seq x y z
N THR A 1 -18.07 9.46 -11.40
CA THR A 1 -16.75 8.86 -11.06
C THR A 1 -15.89 9.95 -10.49
N THR A 2 -15.23 9.74 -9.36
CA THR A 2 -14.46 10.81 -8.70
C THR A 2 -13.23 11.22 -9.51
N THR A 3 -12.99 12.52 -9.68
CA THR A 3 -11.75 13.05 -10.27
C THR A 3 -10.69 13.37 -9.22
N GLY A 4 -11.11 13.85 -8.05
CA GLY A 4 -10.19 14.12 -6.96
C GLY A 4 -10.91 14.40 -5.65
N GLU A 5 -10.12 14.74 -4.64
CA GLU A 5 -10.59 14.97 -3.29
C GLU A 5 -9.90 16.18 -2.66
N ILE A 6 -10.63 16.91 -1.81
CA ILE A 6 -10.12 17.95 -0.92
C ILE A 6 -10.41 17.52 0.51
N VAL A 7 -9.40 17.58 1.39
CA VAL A 7 -9.51 17.16 2.79
C VAL A 7 -9.12 18.31 3.70
N ASP A 8 -10.00 18.67 4.62
CA ASP A 8 -9.71 19.56 5.74
C ASP A 8 -9.76 18.76 7.05
N ILE A 9 -8.56 18.41 7.53
CA ILE A 9 -8.37 17.68 8.79
C ILE A 9 -8.85 18.50 10.00
N THR A 10 -8.80 19.84 9.92
CA THR A 10 -9.15 20.73 11.05
C THR A 10 -10.66 20.76 11.28
N SER A 11 -11.44 20.81 10.20
CA SER A 11 -12.91 20.74 10.26
C SER A 11 -13.43 19.30 10.20
N ARG A 12 -12.56 18.29 10.06
CA ARG A 12 -12.89 16.87 9.86
C ARG A 12 -13.87 16.67 8.71
N GLN A 13 -13.62 17.37 7.60
CA GLN A 13 -14.46 17.32 6.43
C GLN A 13 -13.64 16.99 5.19
N ALA A 14 -14.20 16.15 4.32
CA ALA A 14 -13.66 15.88 3.00
C ALA A 14 -14.73 16.09 1.94
N TRP A 15 -14.28 16.42 0.73
CA TRP A 15 -15.13 16.54 -0.44
C TRP A 15 -14.48 15.81 -1.60
N GLU A 16 -15.24 14.93 -2.22
CA GLU A 16 -14.90 14.41 -3.53
C GLU A 16 -15.54 15.27 -4.60
N TYR A 17 -14.87 15.37 -5.75
CA TYR A 17 -15.36 16.16 -6.87
C TYR A 17 -15.11 15.45 -8.20
N ASN A 18 -15.96 15.76 -9.17
CA ASN A 18 -15.85 15.32 -10.56
C ASN A 18 -15.70 16.53 -11.46
N LYS A 19 -14.58 16.61 -12.20
CA LYS A 19 -14.30 17.74 -13.09
C LYS A 19 -15.15 17.75 -14.35
N ASP A 20 -15.59 16.57 -14.82
CA ASP A 20 -16.35 16.43 -16.05
C ASP A 20 -17.82 16.81 -15.83
N ASP A 21 -18.38 16.37 -14.71
CA ASP A 21 -19.77 16.65 -14.33
C ASP A 21 -19.91 17.98 -13.57
N GLN A 22 -18.79 18.57 -13.12
CA GLN A 22 -18.76 19.78 -12.28
C GLN A 22 -19.58 19.59 -10.99
N GLU A 23 -19.47 18.42 -10.38
CA GLU A 23 -20.21 18.05 -9.19
C GLU A 23 -19.26 17.77 -8.03
N TYR A 24 -19.73 17.97 -6.81
CA TYR A 24 -19.01 17.58 -5.60
C TYR A 24 -19.95 17.10 -4.50
N TRP A 25 -19.45 16.25 -3.61
CA TRP A 25 -20.19 15.73 -2.46
C TRP A 25 -19.30 15.60 -1.23
N THR A 26 -19.91 15.62 -0.05
CA THR A 26 -19.20 15.49 1.23
C THR A 26 -18.94 14.02 1.54
N ILE A 27 -17.75 13.72 2.08
CA ILE A 27 -17.42 12.42 2.64
C ILE A 27 -17.26 12.57 4.15
N PRO A 28 -18.04 11.79 4.95
CA PRO A 28 -17.86 11.79 6.38
C PRO A 28 -16.52 11.12 6.74
N PHE A 29 -15.84 11.65 7.76
CA PHE A 29 -14.77 10.91 8.40
C PHE A 29 -15.40 9.77 9.20
N ILE A 30 -14.74 8.63 9.31
CA ILE A 30 -15.19 7.57 10.22
C ILE A 30 -15.10 8.14 11.63
N GLU A 31 -16.25 8.27 12.30
CA GLU A 31 -16.27 8.55 13.73
C GLU A 31 -15.86 7.25 14.44
N GLU A 32 -14.86 7.32 15.32
CA GLU A 32 -14.64 6.24 16.29
C GLU A 32 -15.95 6.08 17.04
N ALA A 33 -16.65 4.95 16.82
CA ALA A 33 -17.80 4.60 17.62
C ALA A 33 -17.34 4.64 19.09
N SER A 34 -17.83 5.63 19.83
CA SER A 34 -17.69 5.64 21.28
C SER A 34 -18.27 4.32 21.78
N ASP A 35 -17.48 3.55 22.53
CA ASP A 35 -17.90 2.34 23.24
C ASP A 35 -19.28 2.54 23.87
N ASP A 36 -20.32 2.09 23.16
CA ASP A 36 -21.62 1.84 23.75
C ASP A 36 -21.89 0.36 23.51
N GLU A 37 -21.56 -0.44 24.53
CA GLU A 37 -21.93 -1.85 24.60
C GLU A 37 -23.46 -1.95 24.63
N SER A 38 -24.14 -1.92 23.49
CA SER A 38 -25.45 -2.53 23.36
C SER A 38 -25.89 -2.71 21.90
N GLU A 39 -26.34 -3.95 21.66
CA GLU A 39 -27.26 -4.42 20.63
C GLU A 39 -26.68 -5.09 19.37
N GLU A 40 -27.17 -6.33 19.22
CA GLU A 40 -26.90 -7.31 18.19
C GLU A 40 -27.44 -6.90 16.81
N ASN A 41 -26.69 -7.30 15.78
CA ASN A 41 -27.09 -7.58 14.39
C ASN A 41 -27.78 -6.46 13.59
N GLU A 42 -27.13 -6.03 12.49
CA GLU A 42 -27.61 -6.31 11.12
C GLU A 42 -26.59 -5.79 10.09
N ASP A 43 -26.47 -6.54 8.99
CA ASP A 43 -25.61 -6.30 7.83
C ASP A 43 -25.54 -4.81 7.43
N GLN A 44 -24.37 -4.18 7.62
CA GLN A 44 -24.04 -2.95 6.91
C GLN A 44 -22.74 -3.16 6.14
N ASN A 45 -22.85 -2.96 4.82
CA ASN A 45 -21.75 -2.91 3.87
C ASN A 45 -20.70 -1.91 4.36
N ASP A 46 -19.66 -2.42 5.01
CA ASP A 46 -18.43 -1.69 5.24
C ASP A 46 -17.71 -1.53 3.89
N ASP A 47 -18.00 -0.45 3.17
CA ASP A 47 -17.15 0.08 2.10
C ASP A 47 -15.84 0.67 2.66
N LYS A 48 -15.20 -0.08 3.58
CA LYS A 48 -13.79 0.13 3.90
C LYS A 48 -13.03 -0.20 2.63
N ARG A 49 -12.28 0.77 2.09
CA ARG A 49 -11.25 0.56 1.06
C ARG A 49 -10.25 -0.49 1.57
N SER A 50 -10.61 -1.75 1.45
CA SER A 50 -9.81 -2.91 1.74
C SER A 50 -9.40 -3.46 0.38
N ILE A 51 -8.23 -3.02 -0.08
CA ILE A 51 -7.58 -3.68 -1.19
C ILE A 51 -6.93 -4.95 -0.60
N ASN A 52 -7.73 -5.99 -0.44
CA ASN A 52 -7.25 -7.30 -0.03
C ASN A 52 -6.80 -8.07 -1.28
N PHE A 53 -5.49 -8.12 -1.52
CA PHE A 53 -4.90 -9.12 -2.39
C PHE A 53 -4.48 -10.30 -1.51
N SER A 54 -5.32 -11.32 -1.42
CA SER A 54 -4.92 -12.62 -0.85
C SER A 54 -4.60 -13.56 -1.99
N PHE A 55 -3.40 -14.13 -1.96
CA PHE A 55 -3.00 -15.23 -2.82
C PHE A 55 -2.74 -16.41 -1.90
N ASP A 56 -3.58 -17.46 -2.02
CA ASP A 56 -3.45 -18.67 -1.22
C ASP A 56 -2.17 -19.44 -1.57
N PHE A 57 -1.02 -19.06 -0.99
CA PHE A 57 0.19 -19.88 -0.97
C PHE A 57 0.06 -21.11 -0.03
N ASN A 58 -1.12 -21.26 0.58
CA ASN A 58 -1.47 -22.24 1.60
C ASN A 58 -2.47 -23.32 1.16
N ASN A 59 -2.85 -23.39 -0.13
CA ASN A 59 -3.85 -24.36 -0.57
C ASN A 59 -3.25 -25.75 -0.81
N GLN A 60 -3.23 -26.60 0.22
CA GLN A 60 -3.91 -27.91 0.14
C GLN A 60 -4.02 -28.60 1.51
N ASN A 61 -5.23 -29.05 1.81
CA ASN A 61 -5.55 -30.11 2.78
C ASN A 61 -4.53 -31.26 2.71
N ASP A 62 -3.70 -31.41 3.74
CA ASP A 62 -3.55 -32.66 4.50
C ASP A 62 -2.36 -32.53 5.47
N LEU A 63 -2.72 -32.46 6.76
CA LEU A 63 -1.99 -32.99 7.92
C LEU A 63 -0.58 -32.43 8.25
N ASP A 64 -0.48 -32.00 9.51
CA ASP A 64 0.70 -31.79 10.36
C ASP A 64 1.51 -30.48 10.17
N ASP A 65 1.49 -29.70 11.25
CA ASP A 65 2.55 -28.86 11.84
C ASP A 65 3.51 -28.09 10.90
N GLY A 66 3.37 -26.75 10.88
CA GLY A 66 4.41 -25.84 10.38
C GLY A 66 4.57 -25.82 8.86
N THR A 67 3.77 -25.01 8.16
CA THR A 67 3.96 -24.74 6.73
C THR A 67 5.11 -23.75 6.52
N ASP A 68 6.33 -24.19 6.81
CA ASP A 68 7.53 -23.36 6.69
C ASP A 68 7.88 -23.16 5.21
N LEU A 69 7.95 -21.90 4.77
CA LEU A 69 8.72 -21.50 3.60
C LEU A 69 10.06 -22.24 3.58
N GLU A 70 10.35 -22.98 2.51
CA GLU A 70 11.54 -23.84 2.49
C GLU A 70 12.83 -23.03 2.29
N ASN A 71 12.75 -21.95 1.52
CA ASN A 71 13.94 -21.18 1.17
C ASN A 71 13.60 -19.73 0.78
N ILE A 72 14.51 -18.83 1.12
CA ILE A 72 14.52 -17.45 0.67
C ILE A 72 15.91 -17.10 0.14
N THR A 73 15.95 -16.39 -0.98
CA THR A 73 17.20 -15.84 -1.52
C THR A 73 17.02 -14.39 -1.90
N ARG A 74 18.11 -13.61 -1.79
CA ARG A 74 18.17 -12.23 -2.26
C ARG A 74 19.42 -12.02 -3.09
N SER A 75 19.27 -11.37 -4.22
CA SER A 75 20.37 -11.01 -5.12
C SER A 75 20.20 -9.58 -5.65
N GLY A 76 21.25 -9.05 -6.28
CA GLY A 76 21.26 -7.67 -6.79
C GLY A 76 21.95 -6.70 -5.84
N GLY A 77 21.64 -5.41 -5.98
CA GLY A 77 22.22 -4.33 -5.17
C GLY A 77 23.56 -3.77 -5.68
N ASP A 78 24.24 -4.49 -6.57
CA ASP A 78 25.59 -4.13 -7.03
C ASP A 78 25.61 -3.09 -8.15
N LYS A 79 24.54 -3.04 -8.96
CA LYS A 79 24.44 -2.18 -10.14
C LYS A 79 23.51 -1.01 -9.88
N ILE A 80 23.93 0.15 -10.39
CA ILE A 80 23.09 1.35 -10.41
C ILE A 80 22.37 1.40 -11.76
N GLU A 81 21.05 1.52 -11.71
CA GLU A 81 20.17 1.69 -12.85
C GLU A 81 19.54 3.09 -12.82
N ASN A 82 19.00 3.53 -13.96
CA ASN A 82 18.21 4.75 -14.04
C ASN A 82 16.76 4.40 -14.38
N ILE A 83 15.84 4.79 -13.51
CA ILE A 83 14.39 4.63 -13.68
C ILE A 83 13.77 6.00 -13.49
N HIS A 84 13.05 6.51 -14.49
CA HIS A 84 12.39 7.83 -14.45
C HIS A 84 13.29 8.99 -13.96
N GLY A 85 14.60 8.91 -14.23
CA GLY A 85 15.58 9.90 -13.75
C GLY A 85 16.16 9.61 -12.35
N PHE A 86 15.59 8.67 -11.59
CA PHE A 86 16.11 8.20 -10.32
C PHE A 86 17.27 7.23 -10.50
N ARG A 87 18.31 7.40 -9.68
CA ARG A 87 19.44 6.45 -9.61
C ARG A 87 19.13 5.40 -8.54
N VAL A 88 18.82 4.20 -8.99
CA VAL A 88 18.33 3.10 -8.13
C VAL A 88 19.25 1.90 -8.16
N ARG A 89 19.08 1.01 -7.19
CA ARG A 89 19.65 -0.34 -7.19
C ARG A 89 18.50 -1.35 -7.21
N LYS A 90 18.57 -2.28 -8.16
CA LYS A 90 17.62 -3.40 -8.25
C LYS A 90 18.02 -4.51 -7.27
N TRP A 91 17.05 -5.03 -6.55
CA TRP A 91 17.12 -6.22 -5.73
C TRP A 91 16.07 -7.21 -6.20
N THR A 92 16.40 -8.50 -6.16
CA THR A 92 15.44 -9.58 -6.43
C THR A 92 15.42 -10.47 -5.20
N THR A 93 14.25 -10.57 -4.56
CA THR A 93 13.97 -11.52 -3.48
C THR A 93 13.14 -12.67 -4.05
N THR A 94 13.50 -13.90 -3.73
CA THR A 94 12.76 -15.09 -4.15
C THR A 94 12.42 -15.93 -2.94
N LEU A 95 11.13 -16.18 -2.76
CA LEU A 95 10.55 -17.09 -1.78
C LEU A 95 10.16 -18.37 -2.52
N SER A 96 10.47 -19.55 -2.00
CA SER A 96 10.15 -20.82 -2.66
C SER A 96 9.69 -21.88 -1.67
N LYS A 97 8.78 -22.73 -2.13
CA LYS A 97 8.25 -23.92 -1.44
C LYS A 97 7.92 -24.97 -2.50
N GLY A 98 8.68 -26.06 -2.57
CA GLY A 98 8.56 -27.02 -3.66
C GLY A 98 8.71 -26.36 -5.03
N ASP A 99 7.72 -26.54 -5.91
CA ASP A 99 7.67 -25.95 -7.26
C ASP A 99 7.01 -24.56 -7.30
N ASP A 100 6.50 -24.08 -6.16
CA ASP A 100 5.84 -22.77 -6.02
C ASP A 100 6.86 -21.72 -5.60
N ARG A 101 6.73 -20.50 -6.12
CA ARG A 101 7.62 -19.39 -5.78
C ARG A 101 6.98 -18.02 -5.94
N ILE A 102 7.44 -17.09 -5.12
CA ILE A 102 7.17 -15.66 -5.23
C ILE A 102 8.48 -14.97 -5.60
N ILE A 103 8.49 -14.21 -6.69
CA ILE A 103 9.63 -13.39 -7.11
C ILE A 103 9.25 -11.93 -6.93
N ILE A 104 10.08 -11.20 -6.18
CA ILE A 104 9.87 -9.80 -5.83
C ILE A 104 11.07 -9.01 -6.33
N ASP A 105 10.88 -8.24 -7.39
CA ASP A 105 11.87 -7.30 -7.93
C ASP A 105 11.61 -5.92 -7.36
N GLU A 106 12.60 -5.30 -6.73
CA GLU A 106 12.47 -4.00 -6.07
C GLU A 106 13.62 -3.06 -6.43
N TRP A 107 13.29 -1.81 -6.75
CA TRP A 107 14.26 -0.77 -7.07
C TRP A 107 14.28 0.28 -5.97
N ALA A 108 15.39 0.30 -5.23
CA ALA A 108 15.57 1.19 -4.10
C ALA A 108 16.52 2.35 -4.45
N ILE A 109 16.12 3.55 -4.07
CA ILE A 109 16.99 4.72 -4.00
C ILE A 109 17.47 4.89 -2.55
N LYS A 110 18.67 5.45 -2.36
CA LYS A 110 19.23 5.65 -1.01
C LYS A 110 18.27 6.45 -0.12
N GLU A 111 17.82 7.60 -0.59
CA GLU A 111 16.90 8.50 0.10
C GLU A 111 16.11 9.31 -0.94
N LEU A 112 14.80 9.45 -0.74
CA LEU A 112 13.90 10.29 -1.52
C LEU A 112 13.03 11.13 -0.56
N PRO A 113 13.53 12.30 -0.12
CA PRO A 113 12.85 13.12 0.89
C PRO A 113 11.40 13.50 0.52
N LEU A 114 11.12 13.73 -0.76
CA LEU A 114 9.76 14.03 -1.22
C LEU A 114 8.80 12.86 -1.00
N LEU A 115 9.25 11.61 -1.14
CA LEU A 115 8.41 10.44 -0.90
C LEU A 115 8.05 10.32 0.58
N ARG A 116 9.00 10.63 1.45
CA ARG A 116 8.77 10.65 2.91
C ARG A 116 7.82 11.77 3.33
N LEU A 117 7.89 12.92 2.67
CA LEU A 117 6.94 14.00 2.89
C LEU A 117 5.53 13.57 2.45
N ALA A 118 5.40 12.97 1.26
CA ALA A 118 4.13 12.44 0.76
C ALA A 118 3.55 11.36 1.70
N ASP A 119 4.38 10.42 2.16
CA ASP A 119 4.02 9.38 3.15
C ASP A 119 3.51 10.00 4.46
N SER A 120 4.21 11.01 4.98
CA SER A 120 3.81 11.71 6.21
C SER A 120 2.47 12.43 6.06
N LEU A 121 2.27 13.16 4.96
CA LEU A 121 1.02 13.87 4.69
C LEU A 121 -0.16 12.89 4.51
N ASN A 122 0.06 11.82 3.75
CA ASN A 122 -0.94 10.77 3.56
C ASN A 122 -1.30 10.09 4.89
N ARG A 123 -0.31 9.78 5.73
CA ARG A 123 -0.53 9.21 7.05
C ARG A 123 -1.33 10.14 7.96
N GLU A 124 -1.07 11.45 7.95
CA GLU A 124 -1.87 12.42 8.73
C GLU A 124 -3.34 12.46 8.30
N ILE A 125 -3.59 12.47 6.99
CA ILE A 125 -4.95 12.42 6.43
C ILE A 125 -5.66 11.14 6.85
N GLU A 126 -5.02 9.98 6.66
CA GLU A 126 -5.65 8.69 6.93
C GLU A 126 -5.88 8.43 8.42
N LEU A 127 -4.95 8.87 9.29
CA LEU A 127 -5.18 8.85 10.74
C LEU A 127 -6.39 9.70 11.13
N ALA A 128 -6.53 10.89 10.54
CA ALA A 128 -7.66 11.76 10.84
C ALA A 128 -9.01 11.11 10.45
N ARG A 129 -9.00 10.29 9.39
CA ARG A 129 -10.14 9.49 8.92
C ARG A 129 -10.41 8.24 9.75
N GLY A 130 -9.60 7.92 10.76
CA GLY A 130 -9.77 6.75 11.61
C GLY A 130 -9.08 5.48 11.11
N THR A 131 -8.22 5.57 10.09
CA THR A 131 -7.45 4.41 9.63
C THR A 131 -6.45 4.00 10.73
N PRO A 132 -6.47 2.75 11.21
CA PRO A 132 -5.57 2.31 12.28
C PRO A 132 -4.09 2.42 11.89
N ASP A 133 -3.24 2.82 12.84
CA ASP A 133 -1.80 2.98 12.57
C ASP A 133 -1.11 1.68 12.11
N SER A 134 -1.60 0.53 12.57
CA SER A 134 -1.13 -0.79 12.11
C SER A 134 -1.29 -0.97 10.60
N ILE A 135 -2.42 -0.52 10.04
CA ILE A 135 -2.71 -0.57 8.60
C ILE A 135 -1.81 0.41 7.84
N LEU A 136 -1.62 1.62 8.35
CA LEU A 136 -0.76 2.62 7.72
C LEU A 136 0.71 2.19 7.68
N ASN A 137 1.17 1.46 8.70
CA ASN A 137 2.51 0.89 8.73
C ASN A 137 2.73 -0.23 7.70
N ILE A 138 1.66 -0.88 7.22
CA ILE A 138 1.71 -1.85 6.12
C ILE A 138 1.87 -1.10 4.79
N PHE A 139 1.09 -0.04 4.54
CA PHE A 139 1.09 0.66 3.25
C PHE A 139 2.08 1.82 3.14
N ARG A 140 3.02 1.93 4.09
CA ARG A 140 4.04 2.97 4.11
C ARG A 140 4.81 3.05 2.79
N PHE A 141 4.85 4.24 2.20
CA PHE A 141 5.57 4.44 0.94
C PHE A 141 7.07 4.18 1.13
N GLY A 142 7.69 3.56 0.12
CA GLY A 142 9.11 3.27 0.16
C GLY A 142 9.53 2.08 1.02
N LYS A 143 8.62 1.44 1.78
CA LYS A 143 8.95 0.29 2.65
C LYS A 143 9.35 -0.96 1.85
N GLY A 144 8.82 -1.10 0.64
CA GLY A 144 9.00 -2.28 -0.21
C GLY A 144 8.04 -3.43 0.14
N PHE A 145 7.91 -4.36 -0.79
CA PHE A 145 7.07 -5.55 -0.69
C PHE A 145 7.77 -6.66 0.11
N SER A 146 9.08 -6.88 -0.12
CA SER A 146 9.79 -8.01 0.52
C SER A 146 10.13 -7.78 2.00
N ASN A 147 9.84 -6.59 2.53
CA ASN A 147 9.96 -6.25 3.95
C ASN A 147 8.56 -6.18 4.61
N ASN A 148 7.55 -6.83 4.02
CA ASN A 148 6.16 -6.71 4.44
C ASN A 148 5.42 -8.05 4.32
N GLU A 149 5.48 -8.84 5.40
CA GLU A 149 4.80 -10.14 5.49
C GLU A 149 3.28 -10.04 5.27
N THR A 150 2.64 -8.99 5.80
CA THR A 150 1.19 -8.81 5.74
C THR A 150 0.72 -8.47 4.33
N LEU A 151 1.50 -7.68 3.59
CA LEU A 151 1.16 -7.30 2.22
C LEU A 151 1.27 -8.45 1.22
N LEU A 152 2.13 -9.43 1.52
CA LEU A 152 2.33 -10.61 0.67
C LEU A 152 1.48 -11.80 1.11
N ASP A 153 0.81 -11.71 2.27
CA ASP A 153 0.09 -12.81 2.91
C ASP A 153 1.00 -14.06 3.11
N VAL A 154 2.24 -13.80 3.55
CA VAL A 154 3.25 -14.84 3.81
C VAL A 154 3.64 -14.82 5.29
N PRO A 155 2.90 -15.51 6.17
CA PRO A 155 3.23 -15.59 7.58
C PRO A 155 4.65 -16.14 7.82
N GLY A 156 5.40 -15.52 8.73
CA GLY A 156 6.75 -15.97 9.09
C GLY A 156 7.86 -15.53 8.14
N LEU A 157 7.55 -14.71 7.13
CA LEU A 157 8.54 -14.13 6.21
C LEU A 157 9.63 -13.36 6.96
N ASP A 158 9.27 -12.53 7.94
CA ASP A 158 10.22 -11.73 8.70
C ASP A 158 11.19 -12.63 9.50
N SER A 159 10.66 -13.68 10.13
CA SER A 159 11.47 -14.67 10.86
C SER A 159 12.40 -15.44 9.92
N LEU A 160 11.92 -15.78 8.71
CA LEU A 160 12.73 -16.47 7.71
C LEU A 160 13.86 -15.59 7.18
N ILE A 161 13.59 -14.29 6.93
CA ILE A 161 14.62 -13.31 6.53
C ILE A 161 15.71 -13.22 7.60
N GLU A 162 15.31 -13.16 8.88
CA GLU A 162 16.23 -13.09 10.01
C GLU A 162 17.12 -14.34 10.11
N VAL A 163 16.51 -15.53 10.15
CA VAL A 163 17.22 -16.82 10.23
C VAL A 163 18.12 -17.06 9.02
N SER A 164 17.70 -16.64 7.83
CA SER A 164 18.47 -16.78 6.59
C SER A 164 19.60 -15.76 6.45
N GLY A 165 19.72 -14.81 7.40
CA GLY A 165 20.76 -13.78 7.39
C GLY A 165 20.64 -12.81 6.21
N ILE A 166 19.45 -12.67 5.63
CA ILE A 166 19.21 -11.79 4.49
C ILE A 166 19.16 -10.35 5.00
N LYS A 167 20.01 -9.50 4.42
CA LYS A 167 20.03 -8.09 4.77
C LYS A 167 18.80 -7.37 4.21
N PRO A 168 18.08 -6.58 5.00
CA PRO A 168 17.00 -5.73 4.52
C PRO A 168 17.46 -4.82 3.38
N ILE A 169 16.57 -4.55 2.43
CA ILE A 169 16.81 -3.53 1.41
C ILE A 169 16.81 -2.18 2.13
N THR A 170 17.89 -1.41 1.96
CA THR A 170 18.02 -0.09 2.57
C THR A 170 17.59 1.01 1.60
N GLY A 171 17.06 2.09 2.15
CA GLY A 171 16.57 3.24 1.40
C GLY A 171 15.07 3.18 1.14
N ASP A 172 14.62 3.91 0.13
CA ASP A 172 13.20 4.02 -0.22
C ASP A 172 12.96 3.25 -1.55
N VAL A 173 12.07 2.27 -1.53
CA VAL A 173 11.67 1.49 -2.72
C VAL A 173 10.70 2.31 -3.58
N ILE A 174 11.11 2.67 -4.79
CA ILE A 174 10.30 3.51 -5.70
C ILE A 174 9.58 2.71 -6.77
N LYS A 175 9.96 1.45 -6.97
CA LYS A 175 9.30 0.52 -7.88
C LYS A 175 9.41 -0.87 -7.29
N GLY A 176 8.35 -1.66 -7.40
CA GLY A 176 8.45 -3.09 -7.15
C GLY A 176 7.45 -3.88 -7.98
N ASP A 177 7.87 -5.06 -8.41
CA ASP A 177 7.10 -5.99 -9.20
C ASP A 177 7.09 -7.35 -8.47
N VAL A 178 5.92 -7.85 -8.14
CA VAL A 178 5.70 -9.14 -7.48
C VAL A 178 5.10 -10.10 -8.50
N SER A 179 5.69 -11.29 -8.62
CA SER A 179 5.24 -12.35 -9.51
C SER A 179 5.05 -13.65 -8.75
N PHE A 180 3.87 -14.24 -8.89
CA PHE A 180 3.48 -15.51 -8.27
C PHE A 180 3.57 -16.64 -9.28
N PHE A 181 4.16 -17.75 -8.85
CA PHE A 181 4.28 -18.97 -9.63
C PHE A 181 3.78 -20.16 -8.81
N GLU A 182 2.99 -21.01 -9.45
CA GLU A 182 2.56 -22.30 -8.91
C GLU A 182 2.91 -23.40 -9.91
N ASN A 183 3.48 -24.51 -9.43
CA ASN A 183 3.97 -25.62 -10.25
C ASN A 183 4.87 -25.14 -11.41
N GLY A 184 5.71 -24.13 -11.14
CA GLY A 184 6.60 -23.51 -12.14
C GLY A 184 5.92 -22.57 -13.15
N GLU A 185 4.59 -22.42 -13.16
CA GLU A 185 3.86 -21.55 -14.08
C GLU A 185 3.47 -20.22 -13.43
N SER A 186 3.58 -19.11 -14.17
CA SER A 186 3.15 -17.80 -13.68
C SER A 186 1.61 -17.75 -13.56
N LYS A 187 1.11 -17.32 -12.40
CA LYS A 187 -0.32 -17.22 -12.12
C LYS A 187 -0.82 -15.78 -12.09
N ALA A 188 -0.09 -14.93 -11.37
CA ALA A 188 -0.48 -13.56 -11.14
C ALA A 188 0.76 -12.69 -10.86
N GLY A 189 0.54 -11.38 -10.86
CA GLY A 189 1.53 -10.43 -10.41
C GLY A 189 0.90 -9.07 -10.22
N PHE A 190 1.53 -8.26 -9.38
CA PHE A 190 1.17 -6.86 -9.18
C PHE A 190 2.45 -6.05 -8.99
N GLY A 191 2.34 -4.74 -9.11
CA GLY A 191 3.48 -3.87 -8.89
C GLY A 191 3.08 -2.44 -8.62
N SER A 192 4.05 -1.66 -8.17
CA SER A 192 3.96 -0.22 -7.97
C SER A 192 5.16 0.47 -8.63
N ASP A 193 4.96 1.70 -9.07
CA ASP A 193 6.00 2.49 -9.75
C ASP A 193 5.78 3.99 -9.47
N VAL A 194 6.75 4.63 -8.84
CA VAL A 194 6.81 6.08 -8.67
C VAL A 194 7.42 6.69 -9.92
N ILE A 195 6.55 7.19 -10.80
CA ILE A 195 6.95 7.79 -12.07
C ILE A 195 7.56 9.17 -11.84
N GLU A 196 6.85 10.04 -11.11
CA GLU A 196 7.25 11.40 -10.80
C GLU A 196 6.79 11.77 -9.40
N ILE A 197 7.56 12.63 -8.73
CA ILE A 197 7.18 13.22 -7.46
C ILE A 197 7.70 14.65 -7.39
N TYR A 198 6.82 15.58 -7.07
CA TYR A 198 7.11 16.99 -6.93
C TYR A 198 6.33 17.56 -5.75
N ALA A 199 6.81 18.68 -5.21
CA ALA A 199 6.13 19.42 -4.17
C ALA A 199 5.88 20.83 -4.67
N GLU A 200 4.69 21.34 -4.38
CA GLU A 200 4.26 22.70 -4.69
C GLU A 200 3.89 23.40 -3.39
N ASN A 201 3.99 24.73 -3.37
CA ASN A 201 3.50 25.50 -2.23
C ASN A 201 1.99 25.47 -2.23
N PHE A 202 1.40 25.26 -1.06
CA PHE A 202 -0.05 25.37 -0.89
C PHE A 202 -0.51 26.81 -1.23
N ASP A 203 -1.47 26.92 -2.14
CA ASP A 203 -2.14 28.17 -2.48
C ASP A 203 -3.66 27.99 -2.33
N SER A 204 -4.20 28.62 -1.29
CA SER A 204 -5.62 28.51 -0.94
C SER A 204 -6.56 28.96 -2.06
N LEU A 205 -6.09 29.69 -3.08
CA LEU A 205 -6.92 30.05 -4.23
C LEU A 205 -7.15 28.89 -5.20
N TYR A 206 -6.21 27.94 -5.27
CA TYR A 206 -6.28 26.78 -6.19
C TYR A 206 -6.79 25.50 -5.51
N PHE A 207 -6.78 25.45 -4.18
CA PHE A 207 -7.25 24.30 -3.39
C PHE A 207 -8.66 24.54 -2.81
N ASN A 208 -9.59 25.02 -3.63
CA ASN A 208 -11.02 25.09 -3.31
C ASN A 208 -11.84 24.46 -4.43
N ILE A 209 -13.05 24.03 -4.09
CA ILE A 209 -14.05 23.64 -5.08
C ILE A 209 -14.52 24.93 -5.78
N PRO A 210 -14.47 25.00 -7.12
CA PRO A 210 -14.94 26.17 -7.85
C PRO A 210 -16.43 26.45 -7.58
N GLU A 211 -16.82 27.74 -7.54
CA GLU A 211 -18.19 28.14 -7.20
C GLU A 211 -19.24 27.60 -8.19
N GLU A 212 -18.82 27.31 -9.43
CA GLU A 212 -19.67 26.74 -10.46
C GLU A 212 -20.00 25.24 -10.26
N TYR A 213 -19.34 24.55 -9.33
CA TYR A 213 -19.62 23.14 -9.09
C TYR A 213 -20.92 22.98 -8.29
N GLU A 214 -21.78 22.05 -8.72
CA GLU A 214 -23.02 21.72 -8.04
C GLU A 214 -22.75 20.75 -6.88
N ARG A 215 -23.29 21.07 -5.70
CA ARG A 215 -23.26 20.15 -4.57
C ARG A 215 -24.33 19.08 -4.76
N VAL A 216 -23.91 17.83 -4.81
CA VAL A 216 -24.80 16.66 -4.84
C VAL A 216 -24.87 16.05 -3.45
N GLU A 217 -26.08 15.69 -3.01
CA GLU A 217 -26.27 14.85 -1.82
C GLU A 217 -26.18 13.39 -2.26
N VAL A 218 -25.26 12.64 -1.64
CA VAL A 218 -25.18 11.19 -1.80
C VAL A 218 -26.16 10.60 -0.80
N GLU A 219 -27.24 9.97 -1.30
CA GLU A 219 -28.20 9.19 -0.49
C GLU A 219 -27.57 7.91 0.07
#